data_AF-A0AA42JBG2-F1
#
_entry.id   AF-A0AA42JBG2-F1
#
_cell.length_a   1.000
_cell.length_b   1.000
_cell.length_c   1.000
_cell.angle_alpha   90.00
_cell.angle_beta   90.00
_cell.angle_gamma   90.00
#
_symmetry.space_group_name_H-M   'P 1'
#
loop_
_entity.id
_entity.type
_entity.pdbx_description
1 polymer ?
#
loop_
_entity_poly.entity_id
_entity_poly.type
_entity_poly.pdbx_seq_one_letter_code
_entity_poly.pdbx_strand_id
1 'polypeptide(L)'
;MRTTVLTIAAACAVALAAPVRANDSTAELATGGLVFVKNDAVEMTSEDLFVSAAEIRVLYRFTNTADRDVTVHVAFPMPEIKVDGPDWNVAVPTEDPVNLLGFVTTVNGKPVTTAVEQRVTGPDGVDRTALLQGLGVPLAPHLRSTGDALDRLPPARWDELVTLGLAYVDEYDAGKGMERHLAPRWSLKTTFYWQQTFPARAETVIAHRYQPSVGLSVQTSLGAPSMAREPEVAEQVKTYCVERDLMATLDRARKAAGSDFGPPYSEQRIDYVLTTGANWSGPIRDFRLVVDKGDPDSLVSFCGTGVKKIGPTTFEMRKTDFTPSGDLAVLILKRIRPEP
;
A
#
# COMPACT_ATOMS: atom_id res chain seq x y z
N MET A 1 -43.62 32.81 47.43
CA MET A 1 -43.68 32.62 45.96
C MET A 1 -42.66 31.58 45.55
N ARG A 2 -42.92 30.88 44.43
CA ARG A 2 -42.27 29.65 43.96
C ARG A 2 -40.73 29.63 43.99
N THR A 3 -40.20 28.55 44.56
CA THR A 3 -38.87 27.99 44.28
C THR A 3 -38.71 27.67 42.80
N THR A 4 -37.54 27.95 42.21
CA THR A 4 -37.10 27.32 40.95
C THR A 4 -35.59 27.07 41.05
N VAL A 5 -35.19 25.81 41.22
CA VAL A 5 -33.78 25.39 41.14
C VAL A 5 -33.53 24.93 39.72
N LEU A 6 -32.59 25.57 39.02
CA LEU A 6 -32.27 25.24 37.64
C LEU A 6 -31.14 24.20 37.60
N THR A 7 -31.50 22.92 37.53
CA THR A 7 -30.54 21.82 37.44
C THR A 7 -30.00 21.72 36.01
N ILE A 8 -28.79 22.23 35.78
CA ILE A 8 -28.09 22.06 34.49
C ILE A 8 -27.48 20.65 34.46
N ALA A 9 -28.12 19.74 33.74
CA ALA A 9 -27.57 18.42 33.46
C ALA A 9 -26.48 18.52 32.37
N ALA A 10 -25.22 18.36 32.77
CA ALA A 10 -24.12 18.26 31.82
C ALA A 10 -24.14 16.90 31.11
N ALA A 11 -24.60 16.87 29.86
CA ALA A 11 -24.55 15.68 29.03
C ALA A 11 -23.11 15.42 28.56
N CYS A 12 -22.40 14.53 29.26
CA CYS A 12 -21.11 14.01 28.80
C CYS A 12 -21.32 13.18 27.52
N ALA A 13 -21.03 13.78 26.37
CA ALA A 13 -20.93 13.06 25.11
C ALA A 13 -19.68 12.16 25.14
N VAL A 14 -19.86 10.90 25.53
CA VAL A 14 -18.82 9.87 25.41
C VAL A 14 -18.61 9.59 23.93
N ALA A 15 -17.56 10.16 23.35
CA ALA A 15 -17.10 9.79 22.02
C ALA A 15 -16.58 8.35 22.05
N LEU A 16 -17.46 7.41 21.66
CA LEU A 16 -17.09 6.01 21.44
C LEU A 16 -16.12 5.95 20.25
N ALA A 17 -14.82 5.87 20.55
CA ALA A 17 -13.81 5.60 19.55
C ALA A 17 -14.06 4.21 18.94
N ALA A 18 -14.29 4.15 17.63
CA ALA A 18 -14.48 2.90 16.91
C ALA A 18 -13.14 2.12 16.81
N PRO A 19 -13.11 0.80 17.06
CA PRO A 19 -11.90 0.00 16.89
C PRO A 19 -11.62 -0.30 15.40
N VAL A 20 -10.38 -0.05 14.95
CA VAL A 20 -9.92 -0.15 13.54
C VAL A 20 -8.51 -0.79 13.50
N ARG A 21 -8.12 -1.82 12.71
CA ARG A 21 -8.66 -3.13 12.24
C ARG A 21 -7.51 -3.91 11.51
N ALA A 22 -7.44 -5.26 11.58
CA ALA A 22 -6.31 -6.14 11.15
C ALA A 22 -6.04 -6.19 9.61
N ASN A 23 -5.13 -7.04 9.08
CA ASN A 23 -4.57 -6.96 7.70
C ASN A 23 -5.10 -7.94 6.62
N ASP A 24 -5.10 -9.25 6.88
CA ASP A 24 -5.66 -10.33 6.02
C ASP A 24 -7.19 -10.43 6.15
N SER A 25 -7.98 -10.86 5.15
CA SER A 25 -9.45 -10.70 5.21
C SER A 25 -10.29 -11.88 4.69
N THR A 26 -11.48 -12.08 5.26
CA THR A 26 -12.54 -12.96 4.69
C THR A 26 -13.44 -12.23 3.71
N ALA A 27 -13.89 -12.92 2.67
CA ALA A 27 -14.75 -12.37 1.62
C ALA A 27 -15.87 -13.33 1.16
N GLU A 28 -16.86 -12.76 0.49
CA GLU A 28 -17.89 -13.40 -0.33
C GLU A 28 -17.85 -12.82 -1.76
N LEU A 29 -18.29 -13.61 -2.73
CA LEU A 29 -18.46 -13.17 -4.11
C LEU A 29 -19.87 -12.61 -4.29
N ALA A 30 -19.99 -11.29 -4.45
CA ALA A 30 -21.26 -10.63 -4.78
C ALA A 30 -21.34 -10.29 -6.28
N THR A 31 -22.53 -9.89 -6.75
CA THR A 31 -22.79 -9.48 -8.15
C THR A 31 -21.95 -8.29 -8.63
N GLY A 32 -21.19 -7.64 -7.73
CA GLY A 32 -20.29 -6.53 -8.02
C GLY A 32 -18.82 -6.79 -7.70
N GLY A 33 -18.42 -8.04 -7.39
CA GLY A 33 -17.05 -8.43 -7.03
C GLY A 33 -16.90 -8.94 -5.58
N LEU A 34 -15.66 -9.05 -5.11
CA LEU A 34 -15.32 -9.46 -3.74
C LEU A 34 -15.85 -8.44 -2.72
N VAL A 35 -16.68 -8.92 -1.80
CA VAL A 35 -17.17 -8.18 -0.63
C VAL A 35 -16.54 -8.80 0.60
N PHE A 36 -15.77 -8.04 1.38
CA PHE A 36 -15.21 -8.57 2.61
C PHE A 36 -16.30 -8.77 3.66
N VAL A 37 -16.38 -9.96 4.25
CA VAL A 37 -17.41 -10.37 5.23
C VAL A 37 -16.79 -10.76 6.55
N LYS A 38 -17.47 -10.51 7.67
CA LYS A 38 -16.94 -10.82 9.01
C LYS A 38 -17.06 -12.32 9.33
N ASN A 39 -15.97 -12.94 9.77
CA ASN A 39 -15.95 -14.30 10.27
C ASN A 39 -15.71 -14.32 11.79
N ASP A 40 -16.73 -14.69 12.56
CA ASP A 40 -16.67 -14.72 14.03
C ASP A 40 -15.96 -15.97 14.59
N ALA A 41 -15.80 -17.03 13.79
CA ALA A 41 -15.25 -18.31 14.24
C ALA A 41 -13.73 -18.42 14.07
N VAL A 42 -13.14 -17.70 13.10
CA VAL A 42 -11.70 -17.74 12.82
C VAL A 42 -11.05 -16.45 13.31
N GLU A 43 -10.08 -16.59 14.20
CA GLU A 43 -9.32 -15.52 14.83
C GLU A 43 -7.93 -15.41 14.20
N MET A 44 -7.43 -14.20 13.96
CA MET A 44 -6.02 -13.99 13.63
C MET A 44 -5.20 -13.96 14.93
N THR A 45 -4.49 -15.05 15.21
CA THR A 45 -3.69 -15.19 16.44
C THR A 45 -2.30 -14.58 16.32
N SER A 46 -1.74 -14.47 15.11
CA SER A 46 -0.49 -13.77 14.89
C SER A 46 -0.33 -13.27 13.45
N GLU A 47 0.39 -12.16 13.32
CA GLU A 47 0.97 -11.69 12.05
C GLU A 47 2.44 -11.30 12.26
N ASP A 48 3.34 -11.89 11.47
CA ASP A 48 4.75 -11.50 11.36
C ASP A 48 5.01 -10.92 9.97
N LEU A 49 5.05 -9.59 9.89
CA LEU A 49 5.20 -8.79 8.69
C LEU A 49 6.64 -8.30 8.55
N PHE A 50 7.29 -8.62 7.43
CA PHE A 50 8.60 -8.12 7.04
C PHE A 50 8.46 -7.21 5.80
N VAL A 51 9.01 -6.00 5.89
CA VAL A 51 8.96 -4.97 4.85
C VAL A 51 10.37 -4.54 4.48
N SER A 52 10.70 -4.59 3.18
CA SER A 52 11.94 -4.08 2.62
C SER A 52 11.71 -3.61 1.18
N ALA A 53 12.62 -2.82 0.62
CA ALA A 53 12.54 -2.40 -0.79
C ALA A 53 12.71 -3.54 -1.81
N ALA A 54 13.13 -4.74 -1.38
CA ALA A 54 13.35 -5.89 -2.27
C ALA A 54 12.22 -6.93 -2.19
N GLU A 55 11.60 -7.08 -1.02
CA GLU A 55 10.61 -8.12 -0.74
C GLU A 55 9.72 -7.71 0.45
N ILE A 56 8.43 -7.98 0.34
CA ILE A 56 7.47 -8.09 1.44
C ILE A 56 7.26 -9.57 1.75
N ARG A 57 7.32 -9.94 3.03
CA ARG A 57 6.93 -11.28 3.50
C ARG A 57 5.96 -11.16 4.66
N VAL A 58 4.96 -12.02 4.70
CA VAL A 58 3.97 -12.03 5.77
C VAL A 58 3.68 -13.46 6.19
N LEU A 59 3.61 -13.70 7.50
CA LEU A 59 3.22 -14.98 8.07
C LEU A 59 2.06 -14.79 9.04
N TYR A 60 0.89 -15.28 8.65
CA TYR A 60 -0.31 -15.28 9.45
C TYR A 60 -0.51 -16.61 10.16
N ARG A 61 -1.03 -16.55 11.39
CA ARG A 61 -1.60 -17.69 12.11
C ARG A 61 -3.07 -17.42 12.37
N PHE A 62 -3.91 -18.35 11.95
CA PHE A 62 -5.34 -18.32 12.17
C PHE A 62 -5.76 -19.51 13.03
N THR A 63 -6.64 -19.28 14.01
CA THR A 63 -7.22 -20.37 14.80
C THR A 63 -8.73 -20.41 14.58
N ASN A 64 -9.26 -21.55 14.17
CA ASN A 64 -10.70 -21.79 14.17
C ASN A 64 -11.15 -22.18 15.57
N THR A 65 -11.95 -21.33 16.21
CA THR A 65 -12.49 -21.54 17.54
C THR A 65 -13.79 -22.35 17.56
N ALA A 66 -14.35 -22.71 16.41
CA ALA A 66 -15.51 -23.59 16.32
C ALA A 66 -15.13 -25.07 16.52
N ASP A 67 -16.15 -25.86 16.86
CA ASP A 67 -16.15 -27.33 16.94
C ASP A 67 -16.35 -28.03 15.58
N ARG A 68 -16.43 -27.25 14.50
CA ARG A 68 -16.57 -27.71 13.11
C ARG A 68 -15.61 -26.97 12.19
N ASP A 69 -15.31 -27.57 11.06
CA ASP A 69 -14.54 -26.93 9.99
C ASP A 69 -15.28 -25.69 9.48
N VAL A 70 -14.53 -24.60 9.24
CA VAL A 70 -15.05 -23.34 8.72
C VAL A 70 -14.43 -23.10 7.36
N THR A 71 -15.26 -22.95 6.32
CA THR A 71 -14.78 -22.69 4.96
C THR A 71 -15.28 -21.34 4.47
N VAL A 72 -14.36 -20.48 4.04
CA VAL A 72 -14.59 -19.08 3.64
C VAL A 72 -13.73 -18.76 2.42
N HIS A 73 -13.99 -17.65 1.71
CA HIS A 73 -12.97 -17.11 0.80
C HIS A 73 -12.02 -16.22 1.61
N VAL A 74 -10.72 -16.43 1.44
CA VAL A 74 -9.68 -15.50 1.87
C VAL A 74 -9.35 -14.60 0.69
N ALA A 75 -9.20 -13.31 0.94
CA ALA A 75 -8.85 -12.32 -0.07
C ALA A 75 -7.73 -11.40 0.43
N PHE A 76 -6.66 -11.30 -0.36
CA PHE A 76 -5.50 -10.45 -0.14
C PHE A 76 -5.45 -9.33 -1.19
N PRO A 77 -5.79 -8.09 -0.84
CA PRO A 77 -5.68 -6.95 -1.74
C PRO A 77 -4.22 -6.48 -1.81
N MET A 78 -3.68 -6.39 -3.02
CA MET A 78 -2.37 -5.79 -3.26
C MET A 78 -2.43 -4.27 -3.09
N PRO A 79 -1.30 -3.60 -2.79
CA PRO A 79 -1.19 -2.14 -2.91
C PRO A 79 -1.67 -1.65 -4.29
N GLU A 80 -2.36 -0.50 -4.31
CA GLU A 80 -2.89 0.09 -5.54
C GLU A 80 -1.75 0.56 -6.46
N ILE A 81 -1.85 0.20 -7.74
CA ILE A 81 -0.98 0.74 -8.80
C ILE A 81 -1.67 1.95 -9.42
N LYS A 82 -1.28 3.15 -8.97
CA LYS A 82 -1.81 4.43 -9.43
C LYS A 82 -0.90 5.04 -10.49
N VAL A 83 -1.48 5.67 -11.52
CA VAL A 83 -0.76 6.51 -12.51
C VAL A 83 -1.52 7.82 -12.68
N ASP A 84 -0.98 8.91 -12.16
CA ASP A 84 -1.65 10.23 -12.12
C ASP A 84 -1.27 11.18 -13.27
N GLY A 85 -0.14 10.95 -13.95
CA GLY A 85 0.40 11.82 -15.01
C GLY A 85 1.82 11.43 -15.46
N PRO A 86 2.44 12.23 -16.35
CA PRO A 86 3.70 11.89 -17.04
C PRO A 86 4.92 11.71 -16.12
N ASP A 87 5.01 12.46 -15.03
CA ASP A 87 6.15 12.37 -14.10
C ASP A 87 6.09 11.13 -13.18
N TRP A 88 5.03 10.33 -13.27
CA TRP A 88 4.73 9.26 -12.31
C TRP A 88 5.33 7.90 -12.70
N ASN A 89 6.56 7.67 -12.23
CA ASN A 89 7.28 6.42 -12.41
C ASN A 89 6.88 5.36 -11.36
N VAL A 90 5.98 4.44 -11.71
CA VAL A 90 5.70 3.25 -10.89
C VAL A 90 6.78 2.18 -11.13
N ALA A 91 7.47 1.75 -10.07
CA ALA A 91 8.35 0.60 -10.13
C ALA A 91 7.54 -0.71 -10.01
N VAL A 92 6.98 -1.21 -11.11
CA VAL A 92 6.34 -2.54 -11.15
C VAL A 92 7.41 -3.60 -11.49
N PRO A 93 7.60 -4.64 -10.67
CA PRO A 93 8.73 -5.58 -10.81
C PRO A 93 8.52 -6.71 -11.84
N THR A 94 7.35 -6.81 -12.47
CA THR A 94 7.04 -7.88 -13.44
C THR A 94 6.30 -7.38 -14.68
N GLU A 95 6.45 -8.09 -15.79
CA GLU A 95 5.66 -7.91 -17.02
C GLU A 95 4.34 -8.72 -17.02
N ASP A 96 3.92 -9.25 -15.87
CA ASP A 96 2.67 -10.02 -15.76
C ASP A 96 1.47 -9.06 -15.68
N PRO A 97 0.47 -9.15 -16.59
CA PRO A 97 -0.69 -8.26 -16.59
C PRO A 97 -1.64 -8.47 -15.40
N VAL A 98 -1.49 -9.57 -14.66
CA VAL A 98 -2.33 -9.96 -13.53
C VAL A 98 -1.51 -9.97 -12.23
N ASN A 99 -0.35 -10.61 -12.23
CA ASN A 99 0.52 -10.74 -11.05
C ASN A 99 1.66 -9.72 -11.00
N LEU A 100 1.29 -8.44 -11.10
CA LEU A 100 2.19 -7.29 -11.22
C LEU A 100 3.36 -7.29 -10.21
N LEU A 101 3.13 -7.76 -8.99
CA LEU A 101 4.09 -7.74 -7.88
C LEU A 101 4.73 -9.12 -7.58
N GLY A 102 4.45 -10.16 -8.38
CA GLY A 102 4.98 -11.51 -8.15
C GLY A 102 4.48 -12.18 -6.87
N PHE A 103 3.21 -11.96 -6.52
CA PHE A 103 2.56 -12.54 -5.34
C PHE A 103 2.55 -14.06 -5.37
N VAL A 104 2.95 -14.65 -4.24
CA VAL A 104 2.88 -16.09 -3.98
C VAL A 104 2.34 -16.33 -2.58
N THR A 105 1.31 -17.16 -2.48
CA THR A 105 0.69 -17.60 -1.23
C THR A 105 0.92 -19.10 -0.98
N THR A 106 1.06 -19.48 0.29
CA THR A 106 1.08 -20.87 0.75
C THR A 106 0.23 -21.04 1.99
N VAL A 107 -0.37 -22.22 2.16
CA VAL A 107 -1.15 -22.60 3.34
C VAL A 107 -0.56 -23.88 3.92
N ASN A 108 -0.19 -23.84 5.20
CA ASN A 108 0.53 -24.90 5.91
C ASN A 108 1.76 -25.41 5.10
N GLY A 109 2.48 -24.48 4.48
CA GLY A 109 3.66 -24.74 3.66
C GLY A 109 3.40 -25.25 2.24
N LYS A 110 2.14 -25.43 1.82
CA LYS A 110 1.77 -25.89 0.47
C LYS A 110 1.35 -24.70 -0.41
N PRO A 111 1.81 -24.59 -1.67
CA PRO A 111 1.33 -23.56 -2.60
C PRO A 111 -0.19 -23.61 -2.78
N VAL A 112 -0.79 -22.43 -2.95
CA VAL A 112 -2.22 -22.27 -3.23
C VAL A 112 -2.42 -21.61 -4.59
N THR A 113 -3.30 -22.17 -5.40
CA THR A 113 -3.80 -21.52 -6.62
C THR A 113 -4.86 -20.49 -6.25
N THR A 114 -4.67 -19.25 -6.68
CA THR A 114 -5.59 -18.14 -6.46
C THR A 114 -6.37 -17.78 -7.71
N ALA A 115 -7.58 -17.28 -7.52
CA ALA A 115 -8.28 -16.46 -8.48
C ALA A 115 -7.94 -14.99 -8.24
N VAL A 116 -8.24 -14.11 -9.21
CA VAL A 116 -7.89 -12.69 -9.16
C VAL A 116 -9.08 -11.83 -9.55
N GLU A 117 -9.32 -10.76 -8.79
CA GLU A 117 -10.14 -9.63 -9.20
C GLU A 117 -9.22 -8.44 -9.50
N GLN A 118 -9.42 -7.80 -10.65
CA GLN A 118 -8.79 -6.53 -10.98
C GLN A 118 -9.86 -5.47 -11.19
N ARG A 119 -9.64 -4.27 -10.65
CA ARG A 119 -10.54 -3.12 -10.84
C ARG A 119 -9.74 -1.89 -11.24
N VAL A 120 -10.22 -1.20 -12.26
CA VAL A 120 -9.69 0.09 -12.68
C VAL A 120 -10.64 1.20 -12.25
N THR A 121 -10.11 2.23 -11.58
CA THR A 121 -10.86 3.45 -11.25
C THR A 121 -10.18 4.68 -11.85
N GLY A 122 -11.00 5.59 -12.38
CA GLY A 122 -10.56 6.92 -12.79
C GLY A 122 -10.31 7.84 -11.58
N PRO A 123 -9.84 9.09 -11.80
CA PRO A 123 -9.64 10.07 -10.74
C PRO A 123 -10.96 10.51 -10.05
N ASP A 124 -12.10 10.22 -10.67
CA ASP A 124 -13.45 10.37 -10.11
C ASP A 124 -13.84 9.24 -9.13
N GLY A 125 -13.01 8.21 -8.98
CA GLY A 125 -13.28 7.02 -8.18
C GLY A 125 -14.28 6.04 -8.80
N VAL A 126 -14.73 6.28 -10.03
CA VAL A 126 -15.72 5.43 -10.72
C VAL A 126 -15.02 4.21 -11.31
N ASP A 127 -15.62 3.03 -11.16
CA ASP A 127 -15.14 1.77 -11.78
C ASP A 127 -15.29 1.82 -13.31
N ARG A 128 -14.16 1.69 -14.02
CA ARG A 128 -14.06 1.73 -15.49
C ARG A 128 -13.50 0.42 -16.07
N THR A 129 -13.45 -0.64 -15.28
CA THR A 129 -12.87 -1.94 -15.65
C THR A 129 -13.49 -2.49 -16.93
N ALA A 130 -14.83 -2.53 -17.01
CA ALA A 130 -15.56 -3.03 -18.16
C ALA A 130 -15.39 -2.15 -19.42
N LEU A 131 -15.11 -0.85 -19.27
CA LEU A 131 -14.84 0.05 -20.39
C LEU A 131 -13.51 -0.31 -21.06
N LEU A 132 -12.42 -0.42 -20.29
CA LEU A 132 -11.12 -0.78 -20.84
C LEU A 132 -11.11 -2.20 -21.43
N GLN A 133 -11.72 -3.17 -20.74
CA GLN A 133 -11.90 -4.53 -21.26
C GLN A 133 -12.71 -4.55 -22.57
N GLY A 134 -13.79 -3.79 -22.65
CA GLY A 134 -14.62 -3.67 -23.86
C GLY A 134 -13.91 -2.98 -25.04
N LEU A 135 -12.89 -2.17 -24.76
CA LEU A 135 -12.00 -1.57 -25.76
C LEU A 135 -10.79 -2.46 -26.11
N GLY A 136 -10.62 -3.61 -25.45
CA GLY A 136 -9.46 -4.49 -25.64
C GLY A 136 -8.16 -3.95 -25.05
N VAL A 137 -8.23 -3.00 -24.11
CA VAL A 137 -7.08 -2.40 -23.42
C VAL A 137 -6.74 -3.23 -22.18
N PRO A 138 -5.50 -3.76 -22.05
CA PRO A 138 -5.06 -4.43 -20.83
C PRO A 138 -5.09 -3.49 -19.61
N LEU A 139 -5.41 -4.02 -18.43
CA LEU A 139 -5.63 -3.19 -17.24
C LEU A 139 -4.35 -2.73 -16.54
N ALA A 140 -3.23 -3.45 -16.73
CA ALA A 140 -1.94 -3.13 -16.13
C ALA A 140 -1.30 -1.92 -16.86
N PRO A 141 -1.20 -0.74 -16.21
CA PRO A 141 -0.85 0.51 -16.89
C PRO A 141 0.64 0.61 -17.26
N HIS A 142 1.51 -0.18 -16.63
CA HIS A 142 2.96 -0.14 -16.88
C HIS A 142 3.39 -0.92 -18.13
N LEU A 143 2.55 -1.83 -18.64
CA LEU A 143 2.93 -2.69 -19.76
C LEU A 143 2.95 -1.94 -21.09
N ARG A 144 3.99 -2.18 -21.89
CA ARG A 144 4.08 -1.69 -23.27
C ARG A 144 2.87 -2.13 -24.12
N SER A 145 2.32 -3.32 -23.88
CA SER A 145 1.11 -3.80 -24.55
C SER A 145 -0.14 -2.96 -24.28
N THR A 146 -0.16 -2.21 -23.18
CA THR A 146 -1.25 -1.32 -22.81
C THR A 146 -1.18 -0.02 -23.60
N GLY A 147 0.00 0.60 -23.70
CA GLY A 147 0.24 1.74 -24.61
C GLY A 147 -0.06 1.37 -26.07
N ASP A 148 0.53 0.27 -26.56
CA ASP A 148 0.25 -0.27 -27.90
C ASP A 148 -1.26 -0.52 -28.16
N ALA A 149 -2.05 -0.81 -27.12
CA ALA A 149 -3.51 -1.00 -27.25
C ALA A 149 -4.27 0.33 -27.28
N LEU A 150 -3.89 1.30 -26.46
CA LEU A 150 -4.46 2.65 -26.45
C LEU A 150 -4.19 3.37 -27.78
N ASP A 151 -2.97 3.28 -28.32
CA ASP A 151 -2.59 3.94 -29.57
C ASP A 151 -3.34 3.40 -30.81
N ARG A 152 -3.81 2.14 -30.75
CA ARG A 152 -4.64 1.54 -31.79
C ARG A 152 -6.11 1.98 -31.73
N LEU A 153 -6.54 2.70 -30.70
CA LEU A 153 -7.92 3.16 -30.60
C LEU A 153 -8.22 4.29 -31.61
N PRO A 154 -9.44 4.37 -32.17
CA PRO A 154 -9.82 5.49 -33.03
C PRO A 154 -9.78 6.83 -32.27
N PRO A 155 -9.52 7.98 -32.93
CA PRO A 155 -9.39 9.28 -32.27
C PRO A 155 -10.57 9.67 -31.36
N ALA A 156 -11.80 9.33 -31.74
CA ALA A 156 -12.99 9.59 -30.90
C ALA A 156 -12.95 8.88 -29.52
N ARG A 157 -12.19 7.78 -29.39
CA ARG A 157 -11.95 7.10 -28.11
C ARG A 157 -10.80 7.74 -27.33
N TRP A 158 -9.87 8.43 -27.99
CA TRP A 158 -8.85 9.22 -27.30
C TRP A 158 -9.50 10.37 -26.54
N ASP A 159 -10.35 11.15 -27.22
CA ASP A 159 -11.10 12.25 -26.62
C ASP A 159 -11.96 11.78 -25.44
N GLU A 160 -12.61 10.62 -25.56
CA GLU A 160 -13.36 9.98 -24.48
C GLU A 160 -12.46 9.62 -23.29
N LEU A 161 -11.38 8.84 -23.50
CA LEU A 161 -10.51 8.40 -22.40
C LEU A 161 -9.82 9.58 -21.70
N VAL A 162 -9.42 10.62 -22.44
CA VAL A 162 -8.84 11.86 -21.88
C VAL A 162 -9.90 12.63 -21.08
N THR A 163 -11.13 12.77 -21.60
CA THR A 163 -12.24 13.44 -20.88
C THR A 163 -12.60 12.71 -19.59
N LEU A 164 -12.52 11.37 -19.59
CA LEU A 164 -12.74 10.54 -18.41
C LEU A 164 -11.54 10.50 -17.44
N GLY A 165 -10.44 11.15 -17.79
CA GLY A 165 -9.20 11.14 -17.02
C GLY A 165 -8.50 9.79 -16.97
N LEU A 166 -8.83 8.86 -17.89
CA LEU A 166 -8.26 7.51 -18.02
C LEU A 166 -7.00 7.47 -18.92
N ALA A 167 -6.72 8.53 -19.65
CA ALA A 167 -5.47 8.68 -20.39
C ALA A 167 -5.05 10.15 -20.43
N TYR A 168 -3.78 10.40 -20.76
CA TYR A 168 -3.33 11.69 -21.27
C TYR A 168 -2.67 11.50 -22.62
N VAL A 169 -2.67 12.55 -23.44
CA VAL A 169 -1.83 12.58 -24.64
C VAL A 169 -0.42 12.96 -24.20
N ASP A 170 0.54 12.15 -24.60
CA ASP A 170 1.96 12.40 -24.43
C ASP A 170 2.60 12.58 -25.83
N GLU A 171 3.65 13.39 -25.90
CA GLU A 171 4.26 13.85 -27.16
C GLU A 171 5.79 13.77 -27.08
N TYR A 172 6.40 12.89 -27.88
CA TYR A 172 7.83 12.62 -27.87
C TYR A 172 8.40 12.54 -29.30
N ASP A 173 9.70 12.82 -29.45
CA ASP A 173 10.42 12.60 -30.71
C ASP A 173 11.43 11.45 -30.54
N ALA A 174 11.14 10.32 -31.20
CA ALA A 174 12.03 9.15 -31.24
C ALA A 174 13.06 9.20 -32.38
N GLY A 175 13.39 10.39 -32.89
CA GLY A 175 14.23 10.61 -34.06
C GLY A 175 13.47 10.50 -35.39
N LYS A 176 12.14 10.70 -35.37
CA LYS A 176 11.24 10.64 -36.53
C LYS A 176 10.34 11.87 -36.65
N GLY A 177 10.49 12.84 -35.75
CA GLY A 177 9.54 13.92 -35.52
C GLY A 177 8.62 13.62 -34.35
N MET A 178 7.84 14.62 -33.94
CA MET A 178 6.89 14.52 -32.83
C MET A 178 5.80 13.47 -33.12
N GLU A 179 5.80 12.39 -32.35
CA GLU A 179 4.74 11.38 -32.31
C GLU A 179 3.84 11.64 -31.10
N ARG A 180 2.52 11.51 -31.28
CA ARG A 180 1.51 11.65 -30.21
C ARG A 180 1.00 10.26 -29.86
N HIS A 181 0.95 9.93 -28.58
CA HIS A 181 0.46 8.64 -28.07
C HIS A 181 -0.45 8.84 -26.86
N LEU A 182 -1.25 7.83 -26.53
CA LEU A 182 -1.99 7.78 -25.28
C LEU A 182 -1.20 7.05 -24.21
N ALA A 183 -0.91 7.75 -23.13
CA ALA A 183 -0.36 7.17 -21.92
C ALA A 183 -1.49 6.82 -20.91
N PRO A 184 -1.45 5.65 -20.26
CA PRO A 184 -2.38 5.25 -19.21
C PRO A 184 -2.48 6.26 -18.06
N ARG A 185 -3.69 6.47 -17.53
CA ARG A 185 -3.92 7.32 -16.36
C ARG A 185 -5.04 6.76 -15.48
N TRP A 186 -4.73 5.75 -14.68
CA TRP A 186 -5.72 5.17 -13.77
C TRP A 186 -5.11 4.54 -12.54
N SER A 187 -5.96 4.29 -11.54
CA SER A 187 -5.67 3.38 -10.43
C SER A 187 -6.10 1.96 -10.79
N LEU A 188 -5.20 0.99 -10.64
CA LEU A 188 -5.48 -0.45 -10.72
C LEU A 188 -5.37 -1.07 -9.33
N LYS A 189 -6.47 -1.64 -8.85
CA LYS A 189 -6.51 -2.51 -7.67
C LYS A 189 -6.50 -3.97 -8.12
N THR A 190 -5.66 -4.80 -7.50
CA THR A 190 -5.60 -6.25 -7.75
C THR A 190 -5.80 -6.99 -6.44
N THR A 191 -6.73 -7.94 -6.39
CA THR A 191 -7.01 -8.75 -5.20
C THR A 191 -6.91 -10.23 -5.54
N PHE A 192 -6.02 -10.95 -4.86
CA PHE A 192 -5.91 -12.40 -4.96
C PHE A 192 -6.85 -13.07 -3.96
N TYR A 193 -7.57 -14.10 -4.37
CA TYR A 193 -8.50 -14.79 -3.49
C TYR A 193 -8.57 -16.30 -3.74
N TRP A 194 -8.92 -17.05 -2.70
CA TRP A 194 -9.11 -18.51 -2.77
C TRP A 194 -10.07 -18.98 -1.68
N GLN A 195 -10.64 -20.17 -1.86
CA GLN A 195 -11.44 -20.82 -0.81
C GLN A 195 -10.51 -21.52 0.19
N GLN A 196 -10.64 -21.20 1.49
CA GLN A 196 -9.86 -21.78 2.57
C GLN A 196 -10.76 -22.50 3.57
N THR A 197 -10.43 -23.75 3.89
CA THR A 197 -10.98 -24.48 5.03
C THR A 197 -10.04 -24.37 6.22
N PHE A 198 -10.55 -23.90 7.36
CA PHE A 198 -9.88 -23.87 8.64
C PHE A 198 -10.43 -25.03 9.49
N PRO A 199 -9.64 -26.07 9.82
CA PRO A 199 -10.15 -27.24 10.53
C PRO A 199 -10.61 -26.92 11.94
N ALA A 200 -11.61 -27.65 12.45
CA ALA A 200 -12.16 -27.47 13.80
C ALA A 200 -11.06 -27.44 14.88
N ARG A 201 -11.09 -26.44 15.77
CA ARG A 201 -10.17 -26.27 16.90
C ARG A 201 -8.67 -26.28 16.54
N ALA A 202 -8.32 -26.00 15.27
CA ALA A 202 -6.95 -26.09 14.77
C ALA A 202 -6.38 -24.73 14.34
N GLU A 203 -5.05 -24.65 14.32
CA GLU A 203 -4.31 -23.56 13.68
C GLU A 203 -4.18 -23.82 12.17
N THR A 204 -4.24 -22.77 11.37
CA THR A 204 -3.85 -22.74 9.96
C THR A 204 -2.85 -21.62 9.76
N VAL A 205 -1.70 -21.93 9.16
CA VAL A 205 -0.64 -20.97 8.84
C VAL A 205 -0.78 -20.56 7.39
N ILE A 206 -0.85 -19.26 7.11
CA ILE A 206 -0.89 -18.70 5.77
C ILE A 206 0.34 -17.80 5.60
N ALA A 207 1.09 -17.98 4.51
CA ALA A 207 2.30 -17.20 4.25
C ALA A 207 2.25 -16.56 2.88
N HIS A 208 2.66 -15.30 2.80
CA HIS A 208 2.69 -14.49 1.58
C HIS A 208 4.09 -13.95 1.33
N ARG A 209 4.46 -13.86 0.06
CA ARG A 209 5.62 -13.06 -0.39
C ARG A 209 5.32 -12.38 -1.72
N TYR A 210 5.87 -11.18 -1.90
CA TYR A 210 5.83 -10.43 -3.16
C TYR A 210 6.91 -9.34 -3.16
N GLN A 211 7.17 -8.75 -4.32
CA GLN A 211 8.06 -7.59 -4.43
C GLN A 211 7.21 -6.31 -4.39
N PRO A 212 7.49 -5.33 -3.52
CA PRO A 212 6.69 -4.12 -3.46
C PRO A 212 6.90 -3.24 -4.69
N SER A 213 5.88 -2.44 -5.03
CA SER A 213 6.11 -1.22 -5.81
C SER A 213 6.89 -0.24 -4.94
N VAL A 214 8.00 0.31 -5.47
CA VAL A 214 8.87 1.23 -4.73
C VAL A 214 8.89 2.58 -5.43
N GLY A 215 8.24 3.59 -4.84
CA GLY A 215 8.33 4.96 -5.33
C GLY A 215 9.72 5.55 -5.09
N LEU A 216 10.35 6.13 -6.11
CA LEU A 216 11.72 6.66 -6.02
C LEU A 216 11.74 8.20 -6.09
N SER A 217 12.80 8.82 -5.57
CA SER A 217 13.23 10.16 -6.00
C SER A 217 14.75 10.27 -5.94
N VAL A 218 15.34 11.06 -6.84
CA VAL A 218 16.80 11.20 -6.98
C VAL A 218 17.42 11.89 -5.75
N GLN A 219 16.70 12.84 -5.15
CA GLN A 219 17.08 13.48 -3.89
C GLN A 219 15.82 13.76 -3.07
N THR A 220 15.91 13.66 -1.74
CA THR A 220 14.83 14.01 -0.82
C THR A 220 14.66 15.53 -0.66
N SER A 221 13.41 15.98 -0.61
CA SER A 221 13.02 17.33 -0.21
C SER A 221 13.09 17.55 1.31
N LEU A 222 13.17 16.50 2.12
CA LEU A 222 13.26 16.60 3.58
C LEU A 222 14.59 17.28 3.98
N GLY A 223 14.50 18.42 4.66
CA GLY A 223 15.67 19.19 5.08
C GLY A 223 16.34 20.02 3.97
N ALA A 224 15.74 20.09 2.78
CA ALA A 224 16.08 21.06 1.74
C ALA A 224 15.59 22.47 2.15
N PRO A 225 16.46 23.50 2.24
CA PRO A 225 16.05 24.83 2.70
C PRO A 225 15.01 25.52 1.81
N SER A 226 15.08 25.30 0.50
CA SER A 226 14.12 25.84 -0.48
C SER A 226 12.73 25.21 -0.33
N MET A 227 12.66 23.89 -0.13
CA MET A 227 11.41 23.14 -0.04
C MET A 227 10.75 23.19 1.34
N ALA A 228 11.41 23.76 2.36
CA ALA A 228 11.00 23.68 3.76
C ALA A 228 9.64 24.32 4.11
N ARG A 229 9.01 25.02 3.17
CA ARG A 229 7.66 25.63 3.31
C ARG A 229 6.62 25.03 2.36
N GLU A 230 7.02 24.11 1.49
CA GLU A 230 6.10 23.53 0.50
C GLU A 230 5.14 22.55 1.18
N PRO A 231 3.83 22.56 0.82
CA PRO A 231 2.82 21.69 1.43
C PRO A 231 3.18 20.20 1.38
N GLU A 232 3.80 19.77 0.29
CA GLU A 232 4.21 18.39 0.02
C GLU A 232 5.22 17.89 1.06
N VAL A 233 6.12 18.76 1.54
CA VAL A 233 7.08 18.41 2.60
C VAL A 233 6.36 18.21 3.94
N ALA A 234 5.35 19.04 4.25
CA ALA A 234 4.55 18.87 5.45
C ALA A 234 3.69 17.60 5.40
N GLU A 235 3.14 17.26 4.23
CA GLU A 235 2.41 16.02 3.99
C GLU A 235 3.32 14.78 4.08
N GLN A 236 4.52 14.84 3.50
CA GLN A 236 5.52 13.78 3.60
C GLN A 236 5.95 13.54 5.06
N VAL A 237 6.20 14.62 5.82
CA VAL A 237 6.53 14.53 7.25
C VAL A 237 5.41 13.85 8.04
N LYS A 238 4.14 14.16 7.73
CA LYS A 238 2.96 13.55 8.36
C LYS A 238 2.81 12.07 7.98
N THR A 239 2.92 11.75 6.69
CA THR A 239 2.66 10.41 6.13
C THR A 239 3.66 9.37 6.62
N TYR A 240 4.95 9.73 6.68
CA TYR A 240 6.01 8.82 7.12
C TYR A 240 6.41 9.01 8.59
N CYS A 241 5.65 9.81 9.35
CA CYS A 241 5.95 10.18 10.74
C CYS A 241 7.40 10.64 10.96
N VAL A 242 7.89 11.55 10.11
CA VAL A 242 9.29 12.01 10.12
C VAL A 242 9.59 12.79 11.40
N GLU A 243 10.36 12.17 12.29
CA GLU A 243 10.70 12.75 13.59
C GLU A 243 11.71 13.91 13.51
N ARG A 244 11.72 14.76 14.55
CA ARG A 244 12.62 15.91 14.65
C ARG A 244 14.10 15.51 14.60
N ASP A 245 14.45 14.36 15.19
CA ASP A 245 15.83 13.85 15.22
C ASP A 245 16.28 13.33 13.85
N LEU A 246 15.34 12.82 13.04
CA LEU A 246 15.59 12.46 11.64
C LEU A 246 15.82 13.73 10.80
N MET A 247 14.98 14.76 10.94
CA MET A 247 15.20 16.08 10.30
C MET A 247 16.53 16.72 10.71
N ALA A 248 16.91 16.64 11.98
CA ALA A 248 18.19 17.14 12.47
C ALA A 248 19.38 16.32 11.91
N THR A 249 19.19 15.03 11.64
CA THR A 249 20.19 14.17 10.98
C THR A 249 20.37 14.55 9.52
N LEU A 250 19.28 14.87 8.82
CA LEU A 250 19.32 15.36 7.44
C LEU A 250 20.03 16.71 7.32
N ASP A 251 19.71 17.69 8.16
CA ASP A 251 20.40 19.00 8.15
C ASP A 251 21.90 18.86 8.47
N ARG A 252 22.30 18.01 9.42
CA ARG A 252 23.72 17.69 9.66
C ARG A 252 24.40 17.08 8.43
N ALA A 253 23.75 16.13 7.76
CA ALA A 253 24.30 15.49 6.56
C ALA A 253 24.42 16.47 5.38
N ARG A 254 23.42 17.37 5.21
CA ARG A 254 23.44 18.44 4.21
C ARG A 254 24.60 19.42 4.45
N LYS A 255 24.77 19.89 5.69
CA LYS A 255 25.87 20.78 6.10
C LYS A 255 27.25 20.15 5.91
N ALA A 256 27.40 18.87 6.29
CA ALA A 256 28.65 18.13 6.08
C ALA A 256 28.99 17.91 4.60
N ALA A 257 27.99 17.84 3.72
CA ALA A 257 28.16 17.76 2.28
C ALA A 257 28.35 19.12 1.59
N GLY A 258 28.28 20.25 2.31
CA GLY A 258 28.33 21.59 1.71
C GLY A 258 27.19 21.90 0.74
N SER A 259 26.04 21.24 0.89
CA SER A 259 24.93 21.30 -0.07
C SER A 259 23.90 22.37 0.31
N ASP A 260 23.65 23.29 -0.61
CA ASP A 260 22.59 24.30 -0.48
C ASP A 260 21.21 23.78 -0.93
N PHE A 261 21.17 22.75 -1.79
CA PHE A 261 19.94 22.21 -2.36
C PHE A 261 19.21 21.27 -1.40
N GLY A 262 19.90 20.25 -0.87
CA GLY A 262 19.29 19.20 -0.07
C GLY A 262 20.31 18.22 0.51
N PRO A 263 19.94 17.37 1.47
CA PRO A 263 20.84 16.37 2.04
C PRO A 263 21.19 15.28 1.01
N PRO A 264 22.30 14.56 1.19
CA PRO A 264 22.77 13.53 0.25
C PRO A 264 22.01 12.20 0.42
N TYR A 265 20.68 12.22 0.27
CA TYR A 265 19.83 11.03 0.30
C TYR A 265 18.81 11.05 -0.84
N SER A 266 18.65 9.91 -1.51
CA SER A 266 17.53 9.59 -2.39
C SER A 266 16.42 8.89 -1.59
N GLU A 267 15.21 8.83 -2.13
CA GLU A 267 14.07 8.20 -1.45
C GLU A 267 13.69 6.86 -2.07
N GLN A 268 13.24 5.95 -1.21
CA GLN A 268 12.43 4.79 -1.55
C GLN A 268 11.18 4.82 -0.66
N ARG A 269 10.00 4.81 -1.27
CA ARG A 269 8.69 4.89 -0.63
C ARG A 269 7.94 3.58 -0.87
N ILE A 270 7.47 2.94 0.20
CA ILE A 270 6.83 1.62 0.17
C ILE A 270 5.53 1.71 0.96
N ASP A 271 4.42 1.35 0.32
CA ASP A 271 3.10 1.29 0.94
C ASP A 271 2.68 -0.17 1.15
N TYR A 272 2.10 -0.44 2.32
CA TYR A 272 1.56 -1.75 2.69
C TYR A 272 0.19 -1.59 3.35
N VAL A 273 -0.82 -2.29 2.81
CA VAL A 273 -2.20 -2.23 3.29
C VAL A 273 -2.32 -2.99 4.61
N LEU A 274 -2.56 -2.27 5.72
CA LEU A 274 -2.83 -2.86 7.02
C LEU A 274 -4.33 -2.92 7.32
N THR A 275 -5.17 -2.11 6.68
CA THR A 275 -6.55 -1.87 7.16
C THR A 275 -7.58 -2.92 6.72
N THR A 276 -7.27 -3.72 5.69
CA THR A 276 -8.27 -4.53 4.97
C THR A 276 -8.70 -5.81 5.69
N GLY A 277 -7.93 -6.28 6.65
CA GLY A 277 -8.18 -7.51 7.39
C GLY A 277 -9.00 -7.39 8.67
N ALA A 278 -9.60 -6.22 8.81
CA ALA A 278 -10.80 -5.88 9.52
C ALA A 278 -11.85 -6.97 9.82
N ASN A 279 -11.82 -8.12 9.15
CA ASN A 279 -12.97 -9.00 9.02
C ASN A 279 -12.78 -10.38 9.65
N TRP A 280 -11.61 -10.68 10.23
CA TRP A 280 -11.49 -11.80 11.17
C TRP A 280 -12.07 -11.46 12.55
N SER A 281 -12.20 -12.49 13.39
CA SER A 281 -12.71 -12.35 14.75
C SER A 281 -11.65 -11.72 15.66
N GLY A 282 -11.90 -10.47 16.10
CA GLY A 282 -11.07 -9.74 17.07
C GLY A 282 -9.87 -8.99 16.47
N PRO A 283 -9.03 -8.40 17.33
CA PRO A 283 -7.76 -7.79 16.94
C PRO A 283 -6.67 -8.85 16.70
N ILE A 284 -5.54 -8.44 16.10
CA ILE A 284 -4.35 -9.30 15.95
C ILE A 284 -3.73 -9.52 17.34
N ARG A 285 -3.77 -10.75 17.87
CA ARG A 285 -3.29 -11.02 19.24
C ARG A 285 -1.80 -10.74 19.42
N ASP A 286 -0.94 -11.23 18.52
CA ASP A 286 0.50 -10.90 18.47
C ASP A 286 0.86 -10.38 17.07
N PHE A 287 1.07 -9.06 16.97
CA PHE A 287 1.51 -8.40 15.74
C PHE A 287 2.98 -8.02 15.86
N ARG A 288 3.76 -8.43 14.86
CA ARG A 288 5.17 -8.10 14.69
C ARG A 288 5.39 -7.49 13.31
N LEU A 289 6.01 -6.31 13.28
CA LEU A 289 6.53 -5.68 12.07
C LEU A 289 8.06 -5.63 12.15
N VAL A 290 8.74 -6.02 11.08
CA VAL A 290 10.17 -5.77 10.86
C VAL A 290 10.34 -4.95 9.57
N VAL A 291 10.94 -3.77 9.69
CA VAL A 291 11.32 -2.94 8.54
C VAL A 291 12.83 -3.04 8.33
N ASP A 292 13.25 -3.37 7.11
CA ASP A 292 14.66 -3.42 6.71
C ASP A 292 14.99 -2.32 5.68
N LYS A 293 15.91 -1.42 6.05
CA LYS A 293 16.38 -0.32 5.18
C LYS A 293 17.51 -0.72 4.21
N GLY A 294 17.93 -1.98 4.24
CA GLY A 294 18.85 -2.62 3.29
C GLY A 294 20.33 -2.21 3.33
N ASP A 295 20.66 -0.99 3.75
CA ASP A 295 22.05 -0.52 3.89
C ASP A 295 22.25 0.21 5.24
N PRO A 296 23.34 -0.04 6.01
CA PRO A 296 23.60 0.59 7.31
C PRO A 296 23.64 2.13 7.32
N ASP A 297 24.04 2.77 6.22
CA ASP A 297 24.14 4.23 6.05
C ASP A 297 22.81 4.89 5.69
N SER A 298 21.82 4.11 5.26
CA SER A 298 20.47 4.62 4.94
C SER A 298 19.73 5.03 6.21
N LEU A 299 18.72 5.90 6.11
CA LEU A 299 17.80 6.23 7.21
C LEU A 299 16.42 5.63 6.91
N VAL A 300 15.54 5.54 7.91
CA VAL A 300 14.18 5.00 7.73
C VAL A 300 13.19 5.73 8.63
N SER A 301 11.97 5.94 8.13
CA SER A 301 10.85 6.55 8.84
C SER A 301 9.56 5.83 8.48
N PHE A 302 8.74 5.54 9.49
CA PHE A 302 7.39 5.00 9.33
C PHE A 302 6.59 5.26 10.61
N CYS A 303 5.27 5.31 10.49
CA CYS A 303 4.40 5.52 11.65
C CYS A 303 4.32 4.27 12.53
N GLY A 304 4.87 4.36 13.74
CA GLY A 304 4.87 3.28 14.72
C GLY A 304 5.34 3.76 16.10
N THR A 305 5.02 3.02 17.15
CA THR A 305 5.43 3.37 18.53
C THR A 305 6.04 2.16 19.24
N GLY A 306 7.12 2.39 19.99
CA GLY A 306 7.91 1.31 20.60
C GLY A 306 8.83 0.58 19.61
N VAL A 307 9.17 1.22 18.49
CA VAL A 307 10.12 0.71 17.49
C VAL A 307 11.50 0.53 18.12
N LYS A 308 12.15 -0.61 17.86
CA LYS A 308 13.50 -0.93 18.35
C LYS A 308 14.40 -1.34 17.19
N LYS A 309 15.62 -0.82 17.14
CA LYS A 309 16.65 -1.33 16.21
C LYS A 309 17.09 -2.72 16.69
N ILE A 310 16.93 -3.74 15.84
CA ILE A 310 17.25 -5.14 16.15
C ILE A 310 18.44 -5.69 15.34
N GLY A 311 18.96 -4.92 14.38
CA GLY A 311 20.14 -5.26 13.59
C GLY A 311 20.72 -4.02 12.89
N PRO A 312 21.76 -4.15 12.05
CA PRO A 312 22.38 -3.00 11.38
C PRO A 312 21.40 -2.16 10.54
N THR A 313 20.46 -2.84 9.87
CA THR A 313 19.47 -2.27 8.95
C THR A 313 18.01 -2.47 9.39
N THR A 314 17.76 -3.40 10.34
CA THR A 314 16.42 -3.86 10.72
C THR A 314 15.87 -3.23 11.99
N PHE A 315 14.59 -2.86 11.95
CA PHE A 315 13.83 -2.24 13.04
C PHE A 315 12.56 -3.04 13.30
N GLU A 316 12.31 -3.42 14.56
CA GLU A 316 11.14 -4.19 14.97
C GLU A 316 10.13 -3.31 15.73
N MET A 317 8.84 -3.46 15.41
CA MET A 317 7.73 -3.02 16.25
C MET A 317 6.91 -4.26 16.65
N ARG A 318 6.50 -4.34 17.92
CA ARG A 318 5.57 -5.36 18.42
C ARG A 318 4.36 -4.72 19.06
N LYS A 319 3.20 -5.34 18.89
CA LYS A 319 1.92 -4.95 19.49
C LYS A 319 1.17 -6.21 19.92
N THR A 320 0.41 -6.11 21.01
CA THR A 320 -0.57 -7.13 21.41
C THR A 320 -1.97 -6.56 21.28
N ASP A 321 -2.93 -7.42 20.94
CA ASP A 321 -4.32 -7.04 20.63
C ASP A 321 -4.41 -5.86 19.66
N PHE A 322 -3.56 -5.91 18.62
CA PHE A 322 -3.38 -4.82 17.68
C PHE A 322 -4.55 -4.68 16.74
N THR A 323 -5.05 -3.46 16.64
CA THR A 323 -6.06 -3.03 15.68
C THR A 323 -5.38 -1.89 14.89
N PRO A 324 -4.91 -2.15 13.64
CA PRO A 324 -4.29 -1.12 12.79
C PRO A 324 -5.25 0.01 12.36
N SER A 325 -4.99 1.24 12.82
CA SER A 325 -5.86 2.39 12.55
C SER A 325 -5.68 3.04 11.17
N GLY A 326 -4.86 2.46 10.31
CA GLY A 326 -4.40 3.03 9.03
C GLY A 326 -3.32 2.13 8.40
N ASP A 327 -3.07 2.32 7.12
CA ASP A 327 -2.07 1.56 6.37
C ASP A 327 -0.63 1.98 6.73
N LEU A 328 0.35 1.16 6.36
CA LEU A 328 1.76 1.40 6.65
C LEU A 328 2.44 2.05 5.45
N ALA A 329 2.93 3.27 5.64
CA ALA A 329 3.84 3.94 4.72
C ALA A 329 5.27 3.93 5.29
N VAL A 330 6.24 3.43 4.51
CA VAL A 330 7.66 3.38 4.87
C VAL A 330 8.48 4.23 3.91
N LEU A 331 9.22 5.19 4.47
CA LEU A 331 10.23 5.97 3.77
C LEU A 331 11.62 5.45 4.16
N ILE A 332 12.36 4.95 3.18
CA ILE A 332 13.80 4.67 3.30
C ILE A 332 14.55 5.79 2.57
N LEU A 333 15.48 6.41 3.28
CA LEU A 333 16.36 7.46 2.74
C LEU A 333 17.70 6.81 2.43
N LYS A 334 17.94 6.49 1.15
CA LYS A 334 19.16 5.83 0.67
C LYS A 334 20.28 6.84 0.56
N ARG A 335 21.43 6.57 1.17
CA ARG A 335 22.57 7.49 1.14
C ARG A 335 23.11 7.60 -0.28
N ILE A 336 23.09 8.81 -0.85
CA ILE A 336 23.79 9.10 -2.10
C ILE A 336 25.28 9.12 -1.78
N ARG A 337 26.04 8.23 -2.41
CA ARG A 337 27.50 8.24 -2.37
C ARG A 337 27.98 9.04 -3.59
N PRO A 338 29.00 9.91 -3.47
CA PRO A 338 29.67 10.48 -4.64
C PRO A 338 30.19 9.34 -5.53
N GLU A 339 30.12 9.50 -6.84
CA GLU A 339 30.90 8.65 -7.74
C GLU A 339 32.40 8.91 -7.50
N PRO A 340 33.24 7.85 -7.51
CA PRO A 340 34.66 7.94 -7.16
C PRO A 340 35.54 8.60 -8.23
#